data_AF-A0A7W1Q0M2-F1
#
_entry.id   AF-A0A7W1Q0M2-F1
#
_cell.length_a   1.000
_cell.length_b   1.000
_cell.length_c   1.000
_cell.angle_alpha   90.00
_cell.angle_beta   90.00
_cell.angle_gamma   90.00
#
_symmetry.space_group_name_H-M   'P 1'
#
loop_
_entity.id
_entity.type
_entity.pdbx_description
1 polymer ?
#
loop_
_entity_poly.entity_id
_entity_poly.type
_entity_poly.pdbx_seq_one_letter_code
_entity_poly.pdbx_strand_id
1 'polypeptide(L)'
;MVALRPGRGEIAWVGDWRAYLFDGAQVHQLTSDQTMAAAVRDAGATPPPRWEHVVTQSVRSASASTAGVATLPPAIGRLALVTDGVHRELSAAEIAAVLVHAPGVAERAGVRRTHTHRR
;
A
#
# COMPACT_ATOMS: atom_id res chain seq x y z
N MET A 1 8.04 -3.59 2.62
CA MET A 1 8.00 -4.11 3.99
C MET A 1 7.19 -3.17 4.86
N VAL A 2 6.33 -3.69 5.73
CA VAL A 2 5.61 -2.91 6.75
C VAL A 2 5.95 -3.49 8.12
N ALA A 3 6.28 -2.62 9.07
CA ALA A 3 6.49 -2.98 10.46
C ALA A 3 5.44 -2.28 11.33
N LEU A 4 4.62 -3.06 12.05
CA LEU A 4 3.57 -2.55 12.92
C LEU A 4 3.91 -2.84 14.39
N ARG A 5 3.72 -1.85 15.25
CA ARG A 5 3.78 -1.93 16.71
C ARG A 5 2.53 -1.25 17.29
N PRO A 6 2.13 -1.55 18.54
CA PRO A 6 1.04 -0.84 19.19
C PRO A 6 1.27 0.68 19.12
N GLY A 7 0.34 1.42 18.52
CA GLY A 7 0.41 2.88 18.38
C GLY A 7 1.43 3.42 17.37
N ARG A 8 2.17 2.57 16.64
CA ARG A 8 3.18 3.03 15.69
C ARG A 8 3.36 2.07 14.52
N GLY A 9 3.40 2.60 13.30
CA GLY A 9 3.77 1.82 12.13
C GLY A 9 4.85 2.50 11.31
N GLU A 10 5.65 1.69 10.62
CA GLU A 10 6.62 2.14 9.63
C GLU A 10 6.42 1.35 8.34
N ILE A 11 6.67 2.01 7.23
CA ILE A 11 6.73 1.39 5.92
C ILE A 11 8.08 1.68 5.29
N ALA A 12 8.68 0.65 4.72
CA ALA A 12 9.84 0.75 3.86
C ALA A 12 9.51 0.10 2.52
N TRP A 13 9.77 0.80 1.41
CA TRP A 13 9.43 0.31 0.08
C TRP A 13 10.58 0.48 -0.92
N VAL A 14 10.53 -0.39 -1.93
CA VAL A 14 11.41 -0.40 -3.08
C VAL A 14 10.54 -0.78 -4.28
N GLY A 15 10.62 0.01 -5.36
CA GLY A 15 9.84 -0.18 -6.58
C GLY A 15 8.55 0.63 -6.62
N ASP A 16 7.57 0.14 -7.38
CA ASP A 16 6.29 0.81 -7.68
C ASP A 16 5.08 0.17 -6.99
N TRP A 17 5.29 -0.74 -6.02
CA TRP A 17 4.18 -1.21 -5.21
C TRP A 17 3.68 -0.06 -4.31
N ARG A 18 2.37 0.00 -4.12
CA ARG A 18 1.71 1.10 -3.42
C ARG A 18 1.16 0.67 -2.08
N ALA A 19 1.31 1.52 -1.08
CA ALA A 19 0.56 1.41 0.15
C ALA A 19 -0.46 2.53 0.26
N TYR A 20 -1.65 2.17 0.73
CA TYR A 20 -2.74 3.10 0.96
C TYR A 20 -3.23 3.02 2.40
N LEU A 21 -3.44 4.17 3.03
CA LEU A 21 -4.21 4.29 4.26
C LEU A 21 -5.67 4.57 3.91
N PHE A 22 -6.56 3.66 4.29
CA PHE A 22 -8.01 3.84 4.18
C PHE A 22 -8.57 4.41 5.48
N ASP A 23 -9.22 5.57 5.39
CA ASP A 23 -9.78 6.30 6.53
C ASP A 23 -11.25 5.96 6.85
N GLY A 24 -11.86 5.06 6.07
CA GLY A 24 -13.28 4.71 6.16
C GLY A 24 -14.11 5.21 4.98
N ALA A 25 -13.58 6.16 4.19
CA ALA A 25 -14.22 6.69 3.00
C ALA A 25 -13.28 6.74 1.79
N GLN A 26 -12.03 7.16 2.00
CA GLN A 26 -11.05 7.37 0.95
C GLN A 26 -9.73 6.67 1.27
N VAL A 27 -8.92 6.49 0.24
CA VAL A 27 -7.55 5.98 0.36
C VAL A 27 -6.53 7.08 0.12
N HIS A 28 -5.52 7.12 0.98
CA HIS A 28 -4.40 8.05 0.89
C HIS A 28 -3.14 7.27 0.58
N GLN A 29 -2.49 7.55 -0.54
CA GLN A 29 -1.25 6.86 -0.92
C GLN A 29 -0.11 7.30 0.02
N LEU A 30 0.59 6.32 0.59
CA LEU A 30 1.68 6.55 1.54
C LEU A 30 3.07 6.40 0.93
N THR A 31 3.17 5.72 -0.21
CA THR A 31 4.42 5.49 -0.94
C THR A 31 4.49 6.41 -2.15
N SER A 32 5.68 6.81 -2.56
CA SER A 32 5.89 7.38 -3.90
C SER A 32 6.43 6.30 -4.83
N ASP A 33 5.93 6.25 -6.05
CA ASP A 33 6.38 5.26 -7.03
C ASP A 33 7.84 5.52 -7.39
N GLN A 34 8.69 4.50 -7.29
CA GLN A 34 10.09 4.62 -7.71
C GLN A 34 10.21 4.31 -9.21
N THR A 35 9.57 5.15 -10.03
CA THR A 35 9.59 5.07 -11.51
C THR A 35 10.16 6.34 -12.13
N MET A 36 10.64 6.26 -13.37
CA MET A 36 11.09 7.43 -14.12
C MET A 36 9.96 8.43 -14.32
N ALA A 37 8.74 7.96 -14.57
CA ALA A 37 7.59 8.85 -14.72
C ALA A 37 7.30 9.64 -13.44
N ALA A 38 7.34 8.98 -12.27
CA ALA A 38 7.19 9.66 -10.98
C ALA A 38 8.30 10.69 -10.73
N ALA A 39 9.56 10.34 -10.97
CA ALA A 39 10.67 11.28 -10.80
C ALA A 39 10.54 12.55 -11.68
N VAL A 40 10.04 12.40 -12.90
CA VAL A 40 9.79 13.53 -13.81
C VAL A 40 8.61 14.39 -13.34
N ARG A 41 7.54 13.76 -12.83
CA ARG A 41 6.40 14.49 -12.23
C ARG A 41 6.81 15.28 -11.01
N ASP A 42 7.62 14.69 -10.14
CA ASP A 42 8.13 15.33 -8.93
C ASP A 42 9.01 16.54 -9.27
N ALA A 43 9.70 16.50 -10.43
CA ALA A 43 10.43 17.63 -10.98
C ALA A 43 9.54 18.69 -11.68
N GLY A 44 8.21 18.54 -11.66
CA GLY A 44 7.25 19.45 -12.26
C GLY A 44 7.08 19.30 -13.78
N ALA A 45 7.58 18.22 -14.36
CA ALA A 45 7.52 17.95 -15.80
C ALA A 45 6.51 16.84 -16.13
N THR A 46 6.10 16.78 -17.40
CA THR A 46 5.20 15.73 -17.90
C THR A 46 6.01 14.57 -18.47
N PRO A 47 5.94 13.35 -17.90
CA PRO A 47 6.67 12.21 -18.42
C PRO A 47 6.04 11.65 -19.70
N PRO A 48 6.84 11.05 -20.60
CA PRO A 48 6.32 10.21 -21.67
C PRO A 48 5.56 9.00 -21.10
N PRO A 49 4.43 8.58 -21.70
CA PRO A 49 3.64 7.43 -21.21
C PRO A 49 4.44 6.13 -21.07
N ARG A 50 5.44 5.91 -21.93
CA ARG A 50 6.32 4.75 -21.89
C ARG A 50 7.19 4.65 -20.62
N TRP A 51 7.29 5.70 -19.81
CA TRP A 51 8.13 5.73 -18.60
C TRP A 51 7.40 5.29 -17.33
N GLU A 52 6.09 5.05 -17.42
CA GLU A 52 5.27 4.61 -16.27
C GLU A 52 5.73 3.26 -15.70
N HIS A 53 6.36 2.43 -16.53
CA HIS A 53 6.82 1.09 -16.16
C HIS A 53 8.34 1.01 -15.96
N VAL A 54 9.06 2.12 -16.12
CA VAL A 54 10.52 2.14 -15.96
C VAL A 54 10.83 2.36 -14.48
N VAL A 55 10.94 1.26 -13.74
CA VAL A 55 11.28 1.25 -12.32
C VAL A 55 12.75 1.64 -12.13
N THR A 56 13.01 2.61 -11.26
CA THR A 56 14.36 3.13 -10.97
C THR A 56 15.05 2.41 -9.81
N GLN A 57 14.28 1.71 -8.98
CA GLN A 57 14.78 0.98 -7.82
C GLN A 57 14.14 -0.40 -7.70
N SER A 58 14.97 -1.43 -7.60
CA SER A 58 14.55 -2.81 -7.38
C SER A 58 15.23 -3.36 -6.13
N VAL A 59 14.71 -4.45 -5.57
CA VAL A 59 15.37 -5.13 -4.44
C VAL A 59 16.83 -5.48 -4.75
N ARG A 60 17.14 -5.79 -6.02
CA ARG A 60 18.51 -6.10 -6.48
C ARG A 60 19.44 -4.89 -6.41
N SER A 61 18.93 -3.69 -6.67
CA SER A 61 19.73 -2.46 -6.80
C SER A 61 19.63 -1.53 -5.58
N ALA A 62 18.63 -1.73 -4.73
CA ALA A 62 18.34 -0.85 -3.63
C ALA A 62 19.34 -1.00 -2.48
N SER A 63 19.71 0.13 -1.90
CA SER A 63 20.38 0.27 -0.62
C SER A 63 19.45 0.94 0.41
N ALA A 64 19.90 1.00 1.66
CA ALA A 64 19.19 1.70 2.72
C ALA A 64 18.95 3.20 2.41
N SER A 65 19.81 3.85 1.62
CA SER A 65 19.65 5.26 1.25
C SER A 65 18.70 5.50 0.08
N THR A 66 18.40 4.45 -0.70
CA THR A 66 17.48 4.53 -1.86
C THR A 66 16.10 3.96 -1.57
N ALA A 67 15.96 3.20 -0.49
CA ALA A 67 14.66 2.71 -0.05
C ALA A 67 13.81 3.88 0.44
N GLY A 68 12.56 3.94 -0.01
CA GLY A 68 11.59 4.86 0.57
C GLY A 68 11.25 4.41 1.98
N VAL A 69 11.16 5.37 2.92
CA VAL A 69 10.74 5.10 4.30
C VAL A 69 9.73 6.16 4.72
N ALA A 70 8.63 5.73 5.35
CA ALA A 70 7.67 6.63 5.96
C ALA A 70 7.16 6.07 7.29
N THR A 71 6.86 6.96 8.23
CA THR A 71 6.11 6.59 9.44
C THR A 71 4.63 6.63 9.09
N LEU A 72 3.89 5.59 9.46
CA LEU A 72 2.44 5.59 9.30
C LEU A 72 1.85 6.67 10.22
N PRO A 73 0.87 7.45 9.76
CA PRO A 73 0.13 8.33 10.65
C PRO A 73 -0.45 7.51 11.81
N PRO A 74 -0.61 8.08 13.01
CA PRO A 74 -1.38 7.46 14.09
C PRO A 74 -2.84 7.39 13.65
N ALA A 75 -3.18 6.33 12.92
CA ALA A 75 -4.43 6.22 12.19
C ALA A 75 -5.24 5.01 12.65
N ILE A 76 -6.55 5.22 12.70
CA ILE A 76 -7.58 4.27 13.14
C ILE A 76 -8.14 3.43 11.96
N GLY A 77 -7.42 3.41 10.84
CA GLY A 77 -7.89 2.92 9.55
C GLY A 77 -7.34 1.56 9.12
N ARG A 78 -7.55 1.22 7.84
CA ARG A 78 -7.02 -0.01 7.23
C ARG A 78 -5.82 0.32 6.35
N LEU A 79 -4.80 -0.51 6.42
CA LEU A 79 -3.65 -0.43 5.53
C LEU A 79 -3.82 -1.44 4.39
N ALA A 80 -3.78 -0.96 3.15
CA ALA A 80 -3.79 -1.80 1.96
C ALA A 80 -2.43 -1.73 1.27
N LEU A 81 -1.87 -2.89 0.91
CA LEU A 81 -0.64 -3.02 0.13
C LEU A 81 -1.02 -3.65 -1.20
N VAL A 82 -0.68 -2.99 -2.30
CA VAL A 82 -1.07 -3.43 -3.64
C VAL A 82 0.12 -3.42 -4.58
N THR A 83 0.22 -4.44 -5.41
CA THR A 83 1.19 -4.51 -6.51
C THR A 83 0.62 -3.85 -7.77
N ASP A 84 1.46 -3.73 -8.80
CA ASP A 84 1.12 -3.16 -10.10
C ASP A 84 -0.02 -3.86 -10.83
N GLY A 85 -0.18 -5.17 -10.65
CA GLY A 85 -1.34 -5.90 -11.15
C GLY A 85 -2.69 -5.45 -10.59
N VAL A 86 -2.73 -4.66 -9.51
CA VAL A 86 -3.96 -4.10 -8.96
C VAL A 86 -4.08 -2.62 -9.27
N HIS A 87 -3.07 -1.81 -8.93
CA HIS A 87 -3.18 -0.35 -9.01
C HIS A 87 -3.08 0.21 -10.44
N ARG A 88 -2.78 -0.64 -11.44
CA ARG A 88 -2.91 -0.28 -12.86
C ARG A 88 -4.33 -0.44 -13.38
N GLU A 89 -5.09 -1.39 -12.83
CA GLU A 89 -6.45 -1.71 -13.26
C GLU A 89 -7.51 -0.98 -12.42
N LEU A 90 -7.21 -0.72 -11.15
CA LEU A 90 -8.13 -0.09 -10.21
C LEU A 90 -7.63 1.29 -9.80
N SER A 91 -8.52 2.27 -9.93
CA SER A 91 -8.35 3.61 -9.38
C SER A 91 -8.37 3.58 -7.84
N ALA A 92 -7.85 4.64 -7.23
CA ALA A 92 -7.91 4.84 -5.78
C ALA A 92 -9.36 4.74 -5.24
N ALA A 93 -10.35 5.29 -5.96
CA ALA A 93 -11.75 5.23 -5.55
C ALA A 93 -12.32 3.81 -5.58
N GLU A 94 -11.95 3.01 -6.59
CA GLU A 94 -12.36 1.60 -6.67
C GLU A 94 -11.69 0.76 -5.59
N ILE A 95 -10.41 1.00 -5.30
CA ILE A 95 -9.72 0.38 -4.15
C ILE A 95 -10.45 0.73 -2.84
N ALA A 96 -10.83 2.00 -2.65
CA ALA A 96 -11.58 2.42 -1.47
C ALA A 96 -12.94 1.70 -1.36
N ALA A 97 -13.67 1.58 -2.47
CA ALA A 97 -14.96 0.88 -2.52
C ALA A 97 -14.83 -0.60 -2.13
N VAL A 98 -13.78 -1.29 -2.57
CA VAL A 98 -13.48 -2.66 -2.14
C VAL A 98 -13.16 -2.69 -0.63
N LEU A 99 -12.38 -1.73 -0.15
CA LEU A 99 -11.98 -1.67 1.25
C LEU A 99 -13.13 -1.35 2.21
N VAL A 100 -14.19 -0.65 1.78
CA VAL A 100 -15.41 -0.45 2.60
C VAL A 100 -16.01 -1.80 3.02
N HIS A 101 -16.04 -2.78 2.12
CA HIS A 101 -16.66 -4.07 2.35
C HIS A 101 -15.73 -5.14 2.93
N ALA A 102 -14.44 -4.83 3.10
CA ALA A 102 -13.52 -5.78 3.69
C ALA A 102 -13.93 -6.08 5.15
N PRO A 103 -13.93 -7.36 5.58
CA PRO A 103 -14.27 -7.70 6.95
C PRO A 103 -13.18 -7.23 7.92
N GLY A 104 -13.58 -6.85 9.13
CA GLY A 104 -12.65 -6.47 10.18
C GLY A 104 -11.79 -7.65 10.65
N VAL A 105 -10.59 -7.37 11.19
CA VAL A 105 -9.73 -8.41 11.78
C VAL A 105 -10.44 -9.14 12.94
N ALA A 106 -11.24 -8.42 13.72
CA ALA A 106 -12.07 -8.98 14.80
C ALA A 106 -13.21 -9.87 14.26
N GLU A 107 -13.81 -9.48 13.13
CA GLU A 107 -14.91 -10.20 12.49
C GLU A 107 -14.43 -11.55 11.93
N ARG A 108 -13.21 -11.60 11.38
CA ARG A 108 -12.57 -12.85 10.92
C ARG A 108 -12.20 -13.81 12.05
N ALA A 109 -11.87 -13.30 13.24
CA ALA A 109 -11.53 -14.13 14.39
C ALA A 109 -12.75 -14.87 15.00
N GLY A 110 -13.97 -14.38 14.75
CA GLY A 110 -15.23 -15.00 15.20
C GLY A 110 -15.66 -16.24 14.42
N VAL A 111 -15.12 -16.46 13.21
CA VAL A 111 -15.55 -17.55 12.32
C VAL A 111 -14.88 -18.91 12.63
N ARG A 112 -13.89 -18.97 13.55
CA ARG A 112 -13.10 -20.18 13.83
C ARG A 112 -13.41 -20.86 15.18
N ARG A 113 -14.67 -20.84 15.67
CA ARG A 113 -15.02 -21.42 16.99
C ARG A 113 -16.29 -22.29 17.08
N THR A 114 -16.66 -23.01 16.02
CA THR A 114 -17.74 -24.00 16.12
C THR A 114 -17.40 -25.29 15.39
N HIS A 115 -16.55 -26.11 16.01
CA HIS A 115 -16.61 -27.58 15.90
C HIS A 115 -16.19 -28.17 17.25
N THR A 116 -17.01 -27.90 18.28
CA THR A 116 -16.97 -28.68 19.50
C THR A 116 -17.79 -29.93 19.23
N HIS A 117 -17.08 -31.05 19.00
CA HIS A 117 -17.68 -32.38 18.89
C HIS A 117 -18.56 -32.63 20.13
N ARG A 118 -19.86 -32.81 19.89
CA ARG A 118 -20.78 -33.34 20.88
C ARG A 118 -20.67 -34.86 20.89
N ARG A 119 -20.44 -35.36 22.12
CA ARG A 119 -20.73 -36.69 22.67
C ARG A 119 -19.92 -37.87 22.16
#